data_AF-A0A0F7PK59-F1
#
_entry.id   AF-A0A0F7PK59-F1
#
_cell.length_a   1.000
_cell.length_b   1.000
_cell.length_c   1.000
_cell.angle_alpha   90.00
_cell.angle_beta   90.00
_cell.angle_gamma   90.00
#
_symmetry.space_group_name_H-M   'P 1'
#
loop_
_entity.id
_entity.type
_entity.pdbx_description
1 polymer ?
#
loop_
_entity_poly.entity_id
_entity_poly.type
_entity_poly.pdbx_seq_one_letter_code
_entity_poly.pdbx_strand_id
1 'polypeptide(L)'
;MIYALDILTAVFAMATGFATSWIVLEIVRFAGWREPTDDAASAGSVRIGLEVALTAVIGPRLLLVNGFNNWRRGSVTMPLYAVLALVAGGWSMCSGVVVLQLAFASGYFLA
;
A
#
# COMPACT_ATOMS: atom_id res chain seq x y z
N MET A 1 2.15 24.00 16.35
CA MET A 1 0.74 24.19 15.94
C MET A 1 0.53 23.40 14.68
N ILE A 2 -0.51 22.57 14.60
CA ILE A 2 -0.88 21.88 13.36
C ILE A 2 -1.79 22.84 12.59
N TYR A 3 -1.41 23.17 11.36
CA TYR A 3 -2.19 24.06 10.50
C TYR A 3 -3.12 23.24 9.58
N ALA A 4 -4.17 23.90 9.07
CA ALA A 4 -5.09 23.26 8.13
C ALA A 4 -4.38 22.71 6.88
N LEU A 5 -3.29 23.37 6.45
CA LEU A 5 -2.45 22.91 5.35
C LEU A 5 -1.72 21.59 5.66
N ASP A 6 -1.32 21.36 6.91
CA ASP A 6 -0.65 20.10 7.30
C ASP A 6 -1.62 18.93 7.20
N ILE A 7 -2.88 19.14 7.63
CA ILE A 7 -3.95 18.15 7.52
C ILE A 7 -4.26 17.87 6.06
N LEU A 8 -4.37 18.92 5.22
CA LEU A 8 -4.63 18.75 3.80
C LEU A 8 -3.50 17.99 3.10
N THR A 9 -2.25 18.33 3.41
CA THR A 9 -1.06 17.64 2.88
C THR A 9 -1.04 16.18 3.31
N ALA A 10 -1.44 15.89 4.56
CA ALA A 10 -1.53 14.53 5.07
C ALA A 10 -2.59 13.69 4.32
N VAL A 11 -3.78 14.25 4.14
CA VAL A 11 -4.87 13.60 3.38
C VAL A 11 -4.44 13.39 1.92
N PHE A 12 -3.78 14.37 1.32
CA PHE A 12 -3.28 14.28 -0.05
C PHE A 12 -2.22 13.19 -0.22
N ALA A 13 -1.25 13.12 0.71
CA ALA A 13 -0.26 12.06 0.72
C ALA A 13 -0.92 10.69 0.89
N MET A 14 -1.84 10.55 1.85
CA MET A 14 -2.59 9.31 2.08
C MET A 14 -3.35 8.87 0.83
N ALA A 15 -4.09 9.77 0.17
CA ALA A 15 -4.82 9.47 -1.06
C ALA A 15 -3.88 9.08 -2.20
N THR A 16 -2.74 9.75 -2.33
CA THR A 16 -1.73 9.46 -3.35
C THR A 16 -1.12 8.08 -3.16
N GLY A 17 -0.72 7.72 -1.94
CA GLY A 17 -0.18 6.40 -1.65
C GLY A 17 -1.21 5.30 -1.81
N PHE A 18 -2.46 5.55 -1.41
CA PHE A 18 -3.55 4.60 -1.62
C PHE A 18 -3.84 4.37 -3.12
N ALA A 19 -3.93 5.43 -3.92
CA ALA A 19 -4.10 5.33 -5.36
C ALA A 19 -2.93 4.58 -6.02
N THR A 20 -1.69 4.88 -5.59
CA THR A 20 -0.49 4.19 -6.10
C THR A 20 -0.53 2.70 -5.78
N SER A 21 -0.94 2.32 -4.56
CA SER A 21 -1.09 0.91 -4.18
C SER A 21 -2.09 0.17 -5.07
N TRP A 22 -3.16 0.84 -5.50
CA TRP A 22 -4.15 0.26 -6.41
C TRP A 22 -3.59 0.05 -7.80
N ILE A 23 -2.96 1.09 -8.38
CA ILE A 23 -2.37 1.06 -9.71
C ILE A 23 -1.30 -0.03 -9.79
N VAL A 24 -0.38 -0.07 -8.82
CA VAL A 24 0.71 -1.05 -8.79
C VAL A 24 0.17 -2.46 -8.66
N LEU A 25 -0.84 -2.70 -7.81
CA LEU A 25 -1.47 -4.01 -7.72
C LEU A 25 -2.11 -4.43 -9.06
N GLU A 26 -2.74 -3.50 -9.77
CA GLU A 26 -3.35 -3.81 -11.07
C GLU A 26 -2.29 -4.11 -12.15
N ILE A 27 -1.21 -3.34 -12.21
CA ILE A 27 -0.07 -3.60 -13.10
C ILE A 27 0.52 -4.99 -12.83
N VAL A 28 0.73 -5.31 -11.55
CA VAL A 28 1.33 -6.57 -11.12
C VAL A 28 0.40 -7.75 -11.44
N ARG A 29 -0.92 -7.58 -11.32
CA ARG A 29 -1.91 -8.55 -11.80
C ARG A 29 -1.88 -8.74 -13.31
N PHE A 30 -1.79 -7.65 -14.08
CA PHE A 30 -1.63 -7.73 -15.54
C PHE A 30 -0.33 -8.43 -15.96
N ALA A 31 0.74 -8.27 -15.17
CA ALA A 31 2.01 -8.97 -15.36
C ALA A 31 1.95 -10.47 -14.97
N GLY A 32 0.78 -10.99 -14.58
CA GLY A 32 0.57 -12.40 -14.25
C GLY A 32 0.90 -12.78 -12.81
N TRP A 33 1.17 -11.81 -11.94
CA TRP A 33 1.36 -12.10 -10.52
C TRP A 33 0.05 -12.59 -9.89
N ARG A 34 0.14 -13.71 -9.20
CA ARG A 34 -0.92 -14.29 -8.38
C ARG A 34 -0.49 -14.19 -6.93
N GLU A 35 -1.46 -13.95 -6.04
CA GLU A 35 -1.22 -13.88 -4.61
C GLU A 35 -0.54 -15.18 -4.15
N PRO A 36 0.64 -15.10 -3.49
CA PRO A 36 1.41 -16.28 -3.16
C PRO A 36 0.63 -17.18 -2.19
N THR A 37 0.38 -18.41 -2.63
CA THR A 37 -0.10 -19.51 -1.78
C THR A 37 1.05 -20.05 -0.92
N ASP A 38 0.75 -20.63 0.24
CA ASP A 38 1.69 -21.02 1.33
C ASP A 38 2.89 -21.91 0.91
N ASP A 39 2.95 -22.41 -0.33
CA ASP A 39 4.04 -23.24 -0.89
C ASP A 39 5.25 -22.43 -1.43
N ALA A 40 5.49 -21.22 -0.94
CA ALA A 40 6.55 -20.33 -1.44
C ALA A 40 7.99 -20.72 -1.01
N ALA A 41 8.21 -21.92 -0.46
CA ALA A 41 9.48 -22.36 0.12
C ALA A 41 10.66 -22.50 -0.88
N SER A 42 10.44 -22.30 -2.19
CA SER A 42 11.46 -22.46 -3.24
C SER A 42 11.86 -21.19 -3.99
N ALA A 43 11.39 -20.01 -3.57
CA ALA A 43 11.72 -18.75 -4.26
C ALA A 43 13.15 -18.28 -3.94
N GLY A 44 14.01 -18.12 -4.95
CA GLY A 44 15.36 -17.58 -4.79
C GLY A 44 15.38 -16.14 -4.22
N SER A 45 16.46 -15.75 -3.53
CA SER A 45 16.54 -14.50 -2.75
C SER A 45 16.19 -13.21 -3.51
N VAL A 46 16.46 -13.14 -4.82
CA VAL A 46 16.10 -11.99 -5.68
C VAL A 46 14.59 -11.84 -5.81
N ARG A 47 13.87 -12.97 -5.91
CA ARG A 47 12.41 -12.99 -5.98
C ARG A 47 11.78 -12.55 -4.67
N ILE A 48 12.35 -12.99 -3.53
CA ILE A 48 11.91 -12.56 -2.19
C ILE A 48 12.06 -11.03 -2.06
N GLY A 49 13.20 -10.46 -2.47
CA GLY A 49 13.41 -9.01 -2.42
C GLY A 49 12.41 -8.22 -3.25
N LEU A 50 12.10 -8.70 -4.47
CA LEU A 50 11.09 -8.10 -5.34
C LEU A 50 9.68 -8.21 -4.73
N GLU A 51 9.31 -9.37 -4.20
CA GLU A 51 8.01 -9.59 -3.56
C GLU A 51 7.85 -8.70 -2.34
N VAL A 52 8.88 -8.55 -1.49
CA VAL A 52 8.86 -7.61 -0.35
C VAL A 52 8.70 -6.17 -0.81
N ALA A 53 9.43 -5.73 -1.85
CA ALA A 53 9.30 -4.39 -2.40
C ALA A 53 7.92 -4.12 -3.00
N LEU A 54 7.34 -5.10 -3.70
CA LEU A 54 5.97 -5.01 -4.21
C LEU A 54 4.95 -4.96 -3.08
N THR A 55 5.15 -5.77 -2.04
CA THR A 55 4.29 -5.78 -0.85
C THR A 55 4.36 -4.45 -0.11
N ALA A 56 5.53 -3.80 -0.08
CA ALA A 56 5.72 -2.47 0.50
C ALA A 56 4.82 -1.40 -0.14
N VAL A 57 4.44 -1.57 -1.40
CA VAL A 57 3.62 -0.60 -2.16
C VAL A 57 2.15 -1.03 -2.23
N ILE A 58 1.90 -2.33 -2.37
CA ILE A 58 0.55 -2.92 -2.53
C ILE A 58 -0.15 -3.12 -1.16
N GLY A 59 0.64 -3.22 -0.08
CA GLY A 59 0.21 -3.59 1.27
C GLY A 59 -1.03 -2.87 1.80
N PRO A 60 -1.19 -1.54 1.65
CA PRO A 60 -2.38 -0.84 2.15
C PRO A 60 -3.69 -1.38 1.57
N ARG A 61 -3.71 -1.67 0.25
CA ARG A 61 -4.89 -2.22 -0.42
C ARG A 61 -5.17 -3.65 0.00
N LEU A 62 -4.14 -4.50 0.07
CA LEU A 62 -4.31 -5.89 0.50
C LEU A 62 -4.81 -6.00 1.94
N LEU A 63 -4.26 -5.19 2.85
CA LEU A 63 -4.71 -5.16 4.25
C LEU A 63 -6.19 -4.80 4.38
N LEU A 64 -6.66 -3.81 3.63
CA LEU A 64 -8.07 -3.40 3.67
C LEU A 64 -8.99 -4.45 3.06
N VAL A 65 -8.66 -4.97 1.88
CA VAL A 65 -9.50 -5.95 1.18
C VAL A 65 -9.57 -7.26 1.98
N ASN A 66 -8.43 -7.76 2.46
CA ASN A 66 -8.39 -8.98 3.26
C ASN A 66 -9.03 -8.77 4.63
N GLY A 67 -8.77 -7.62 5.29
CA GLY A 67 -9.42 -7.26 6.55
C GLY A 67 -10.95 -7.20 6.43
N PHE A 68 -11.46 -6.58 5.36
CA PHE A 68 -12.90 -6.46 5.11
C PHE A 68 -13.56 -7.82 4.82
N ASN A 69 -12.92 -8.66 4.00
CA ASN A 69 -13.39 -10.01 3.71
C ASN A 69 -13.43 -10.88 4.97
N ASN A 70 -12.38 -10.79 5.81
CA ASN A 70 -12.29 -11.53 7.06
C ASN A 70 -13.29 -11.04 8.11
N TRP A 71 -13.56 -9.74 8.16
CA TRP A 71 -14.61 -9.17 9.00
C TRP A 71 -16.00 -9.65 8.56
N ARG A 72 -16.30 -9.61 7.25
CA ARG A 72 -17.56 -10.14 6.69
C ARG A 72 -17.78 -11.62 6.97
N ARG A 73 -16.71 -12.41 7.02
CA ARG A 73 -16.74 -13.84 7.35
C ARG A 73 -16.84 -14.11 8.87
N GLY A 74 -16.86 -13.08 9.70
CA GLY A 74 -16.89 -13.20 11.16
C GLY A 74 -15.57 -13.66 11.79
N SER A 75 -14.50 -13.77 11.00
CA SER A 75 -13.17 -14.19 11.48
C SER A 75 -12.37 -13.06 12.15
N VAL A 76 -12.75 -11.80 11.91
CA VAL A 76 -12.13 -10.60 12.46
C VAL A 76 -13.21 -9.73 13.10
N THR A 77 -12.96 -9.24 14.31
CA THR A 77 -13.89 -8.34 15.01
C THR A 77 -13.84 -6.93 14.42
N MET A 78 -14.93 -6.16 14.56
CA MET A 78 -14.98 -4.77 14.06
C MET A 78 -13.84 -3.88 14.61
N PRO A 79 -13.48 -3.94 15.92
CA PRO A 79 -12.35 -3.18 16.44
C PRO A 79 -11.01 -3.57 15.79
N LEU A 80 -10.80 -4.86 15.53
CA LEU A 80 -9.59 -5.33 14.87
C LEU A 80 -9.53 -4.86 13.41
N TYR A 81 -10.67 -4.87 12.70
CA TYR A 81 -10.77 -4.27 11.36
C TYR A 81 -10.46 -2.77 11.36
N ALA A 82 -10.92 -2.02 12.37
CA ALA A 82 -10.60 -0.60 12.52
C ALA A 82 -9.09 -0.36 12.70
N VAL A 83 -8.41 -1.20 13.48
CA VAL A 83 -6.94 -1.15 13.62
C VAL A 83 -6.26 -1.45 12.29
N LEU A 84 -6.69 -2.48 11.55
CA LEU A 84 -6.16 -2.78 10.22
C LEU A 84 -6.32 -1.60 9.26
N ALA A 85 -7.48 -0.93 9.30
CA ALA A 85 -7.73 0.24 8.48
C ALA A 85 -6.84 1.44 8.86
N LEU A 86 -6.59 1.65 10.15
CA LEU A 86 -5.67 2.69 10.62
C LEU A 86 -4.23 2.42 10.19
N VAL A 87 -3.78 1.17 10.30
CA VAL A 87 -2.45 0.74 9.84
C VAL A 87 -2.31 0.92 8.32
N ALA A 88 -3.31 0.49 7.55
CA ALA A 88 -3.33 0.70 6.10
C ALA A 88 -3.33 2.20 5.75
N GLY A 89 -4.00 3.02 6.54
CA GLY A 89 -4.00 4.47 6.38
C GLY A 89 -2.62 5.10 6.61
N GLY A 90 -1.96 4.78 7.72
CA GLY A 90 -0.60 5.24 8.01
C GLY A 90 0.40 4.78 6.95
N TRP A 91 0.28 3.52 6.50
CA TRP A 91 1.10 2.98 5.42
C TRP A 91 0.85 3.70 4.08
N SER A 92 -0.41 4.00 3.74
CA SER A 92 -0.75 4.81 2.56
C SER A 92 -0.12 6.19 2.63
N MET A 93 -0.08 6.80 3.81
CA MET A 93 0.54 8.10 4.00
C MET A 93 2.06 8.06 3.77
N CYS A 94 2.77 7.09 4.34
CA CYS A 94 4.21 6.91 4.13
C CYS A 94 4.55 6.65 2.66
N SER A 95 3.83 5.73 2.01
CA SER A 95 4.04 5.42 0.59
C SER A 95 3.73 6.62 -0.31
N GLY A 96 2.68 7.39 0.00
CA GLY A 96 2.34 8.60 -0.74
C GLY A 96 3.40 9.69 -0.67
N VAL A 97 4.01 9.90 0.50
CA VAL A 97 5.14 10.84 0.64
C VAL A 97 6.31 10.44 -0.27
N VAL A 98 6.65 9.15 -0.31
CA VAL A 98 7.72 8.65 -1.20
C VAL A 98 7.39 8.91 -2.67
N VAL A 99 6.15 8.63 -3.08
CA VAL A 99 5.69 8.87 -4.46
C VAL A 99 5.77 10.36 -4.82
N LEU A 100 5.33 11.24 -3.92
CA LEU A 100 5.40 12.69 -4.13
C LEU A 100 6.85 13.18 -4.25
N GLN A 101 7.77 12.65 -3.43
CA GLN A 101 9.20 12.98 -3.54
C GLN A 101 9.79 12.53 -4.87
N LEU A 102 9.45 11.33 -5.35
CA LEU A 102 9.88 10.83 -6.66
C LEU A 102 9.30 11.68 -7.81
N ALA A 103 8.04 12.07 -7.72
CA ALA A 103 7.41 12.97 -8.70
C ALA A 103 8.09 14.34 -8.74
N PHE A 104 8.42 14.91 -7.57
CA PHE A 104 9.14 16.17 -7.48
C PHE A 104 10.57 16.06 -8.06
N ALA A 105 11.31 15.00 -7.69
CA ALA A 105 12.65 14.76 -8.19
C ALA A 105 12.68 14.54 -9.71
N SER A 106 11.77 13.73 -10.25
CA SER A 106 11.67 13.51 -11.70
C SER A 106 11.31 14.79 -12.45
N GLY A 107 10.40 15.61 -11.93
CA GLY A 107 10.10 16.93 -12.48
C GLY A 107 11.31 17.86 -12.50
N TYR A 108 12.15 17.82 -11.46
CA TYR A 108 13.39 18.60 -11.40
C TYR A 108 14.43 18.15 -12.44
N PHE A 109 14.58 16.85 -12.69
CA PHE A 109 15.53 16.34 -13.68
C PHE A 109 15.04 16.45 -15.14
N LEU A 110 13.73 16.64 -15.36
CA LEU A 110 13.12 16.77 -16.68
C LEU A 110 12.91 18.24 -17.13
N ALA A 111 13.11 19.21 -16.22
CA ALA A 111 13.04 20.65 -16.48
C ALA A 111 14.42 21.24 -16.81
#